data_AF-A0A1E5JM83-F1
#
_entry.id   AF-A0A1E5JM83-F1
#
_cell.length_a   1.000
_cell.length_b   1.000
_cell.length_c   1.000
_cell.angle_alpha   90.00
_cell.angle_beta   90.00
_cell.angle_gamma   90.00
#
_symmetry.space_group_name_H-M   'P 1'
#
loop_
_entity.id
_entity.type
_entity.pdbx_description
1 polymer ?
#
loop_
_entity_poly.entity_id
_entity_poly.type
_entity_poly.pdbx_seq_one_letter_code
_entity_poly.pdbx_strand_id
1 'polypeptide(L)'
;MDNSNTRGKLFVLDTNILMHDPTAIYHFEEHDIYLPMVVLEELDSHKTGTSEVARNVRQTNRMLVELMSNASHEQIVSGLTIPNYLTSDKKKCSGKLFFQTDEFDQVVPTTLPGHKVDNTILATALGLQKNMPAKNK
;
A
#
# COMPACT_ATOMS: atom_id res chain seq x y z
N MET A 1 24.31 12.35 -21.66
CA MET A 1 22.99 12.99 -21.52
C MET A 1 22.00 12.11 -22.26
N ASP A 2 21.23 11.28 -21.57
CA ASP A 2 19.79 11.22 -21.77
C ASP A 2 19.11 10.54 -20.57
N ASN A 3 17.98 11.10 -20.16
CA ASN A 3 17.22 10.81 -18.94
C ASN A 3 16.03 9.87 -19.25
N SER A 4 15.50 9.25 -18.19
CA SER A 4 14.11 8.75 -18.04
C SER A 4 13.77 7.31 -18.51
N ASN A 5 14.13 6.29 -17.71
CA ASN A 5 13.34 5.04 -17.71
C ASN A 5 13.24 4.30 -16.36
N THR A 6 13.41 4.97 -15.21
CA THR A 6 12.88 4.45 -13.94
C THR A 6 11.42 4.87 -13.83
N ARG A 7 10.56 4.25 -14.63
CA ARG A 7 9.11 4.44 -14.57
C ARG A 7 8.65 3.85 -13.23
N GLY A 8 8.35 4.69 -12.24
CA GLY A 8 7.83 4.25 -10.95
C GLY A 8 6.67 3.26 -11.14
N LYS A 9 6.77 2.10 -10.47
CA LYS A 9 5.75 1.05 -10.45
C LYS A 9 4.79 1.29 -9.29
N LEU A 10 3.57 0.76 -9.41
CA LEU A 10 2.60 0.72 -8.32
C LEU A 10 2.62 -0.69 -7.73
N PHE A 11 2.90 -0.81 -6.43
CA PHE A 11 2.86 -2.07 -5.69
C PHE A 11 1.62 -2.12 -4.83
N VAL A 12 0.93 -3.26 -4.80
CA VAL A 12 -0.14 -3.51 -3.83
C VAL A 12 0.50 -4.18 -2.62
N LEU A 13 0.37 -3.57 -1.45
CA LEU A 13 0.94 -4.12 -0.22
C LEU A 13 -0.03 -5.10 0.44
N ASP A 14 0.53 -6.15 1.03
CA ASP A 14 -0.19 -7.18 1.78
C ASP A 14 0.10 -7.05 3.28
N THR A 15 -0.85 -7.48 4.12
CA THR A 15 -0.76 -7.52 5.57
C THR A 15 0.45 -8.33 6.03
N ASN A 16 0.75 -9.45 5.36
CA ASN A 16 1.88 -10.33 5.74
C ASN A 16 3.22 -9.58 5.73
N ILE A 17 3.45 -8.74 4.72
CA ILE A 17 4.68 -7.93 4.63
C ILE A 17 4.74 -6.99 5.85
N LEU A 18 3.64 -6.32 6.15
CA LEU A 18 3.54 -5.36 7.25
C LEU A 18 3.56 -5.99 8.65
N MET A 19 3.14 -7.25 8.77
CA MET A 19 3.18 -8.05 9.99
C MET A 19 4.60 -8.50 10.34
N HIS A 20 5.45 -8.69 9.33
CA HIS A 20 6.83 -9.12 9.49
C HIS A 20 7.84 -7.97 9.45
N ASP A 21 7.53 -6.88 8.73
CA ASP A 21 8.33 -5.67 8.66
C ASP A 21 7.44 -4.40 8.67
N PRO A 22 7.33 -3.72 9.83
CA PRO A 22 6.59 -2.45 9.93
C PRO A 22 7.15 -1.32 9.07
N THR A 23 8.43 -1.41 8.71
CA THR A 23 9.14 -0.37 7.94
C THR A 23 9.08 -0.58 6.44
N ALA A 24 8.44 -1.67 5.98
CA ALA A 24 8.36 -2.05 4.58
C ALA A 24 7.90 -0.90 3.68
N ILE A 25 6.94 -0.06 4.11
CA ILE A 25 6.44 1.08 3.34
C ILE A 25 7.53 2.09 2.94
N TYR A 26 8.65 2.16 3.67
CA TYR A 26 9.75 3.08 3.38
C TYR A 26 10.81 2.49 2.45
N HIS A 27 10.73 1.20 2.13
CA HIS A 27 11.71 0.48 1.31
C HIS A 27 11.39 0.51 -0.19
N PHE A 28 10.32 1.20 -0.60
CA PHE A 28 9.85 1.23 -2.00
C PHE A 28 10.42 2.39 -2.83
N GLU A 29 11.32 3.21 -2.29
CA GLU A 29 12.06 4.27 -3.02
C GLU A 29 11.16 5.14 -3.95
N GLU A 30 11.37 5.10 -5.27
CA GLU A 30 10.58 5.84 -6.26
C GLU A 30 9.20 5.23 -6.58
N HIS A 31 8.84 4.12 -5.96
CA HIS A 31 7.65 3.36 -6.30
C HIS A 31 6.44 3.73 -5.45
N ASP A 32 5.29 3.80 -6.11
CA ASP A 32 4.02 4.05 -5.46
C ASP A 32 3.52 2.76 -4.78
N ILE A 33 2.87 2.94 -3.62
CA ILE A 33 2.28 1.85 -2.85
C ILE A 33 0.77 2.06 -2.85
N TYR A 34 0.03 0.99 -3.08
CA TYR A 34 -1.41 0.92 -2.93
C TYR A 34 -1.74 0.02 -1.74
N LEU A 35 -2.48 0.55 -0.77
CA LEU A 35 -2.91 -0.18 0.41
C LEU A 35 -4.42 -0.46 0.33
N PRO A 36 -4.82 -1.72 0.11
CA PRO A 36 -6.22 -2.13 0.17
C PRO A 36 -6.80 -1.90 1.58
N MET A 37 -8.08 -1.55 1.67
CA MET A 37 -8.74 -1.35 2.97
C MET A 37 -8.76 -2.65 3.81
N VAL A 38 -8.89 -3.80 3.16
CA VAL A 38 -8.84 -5.12 3.83
C VAL A 38 -7.54 -5.34 4.60
N VAL A 39 -6.42 -4.78 4.14
CA VAL A 39 -5.13 -4.90 4.85
C VAL A 39 -5.16 -4.14 6.18
N LEU A 40 -5.82 -2.97 6.22
CA LEU A 40 -5.98 -2.21 7.46
C LEU A 40 -6.86 -2.98 8.47
N GLU A 41 -7.93 -3.62 8.00
CA GLU A 41 -8.81 -4.45 8.83
C GLU A 41 -8.06 -5.66 9.41
N GLU A 42 -7.25 -6.33 8.59
CA GLU A 42 -6.44 -7.46 9.04
C GLU A 42 -5.39 -7.03 10.05
N LEU A 43 -4.66 -5.93 9.81
CA LEU A 43 -3.75 -5.37 10.80
C LEU A 43 -4.50 -5.06 12.11
N ASP A 44 -5.71 -4.50 12.05
CA ASP A 44 -6.46 -4.22 13.26
C ASP A 44 -6.85 -5.49 14.03
N SER A 45 -7.18 -6.58 13.34
CA SER A 45 -7.48 -7.87 13.98
C SER A 45 -6.25 -8.54 14.62
N HIS A 46 -5.06 -8.37 14.05
CA HIS A 46 -3.82 -9.00 14.50
C HIS A 46 -3.05 -8.20 15.57
N LYS A 47 -3.59 -7.07 16.06
CA LYS A 47 -2.93 -6.20 17.06
C LYS A 47 -2.89 -6.78 18.48
N THR A 48 -3.65 -7.84 18.74
CA THR A 48 -3.84 -8.43 20.07
C THR A 48 -2.76 -9.46 20.42
N GLY A 49 -2.42 -9.57 21.71
CA GLY A 49 -1.39 -10.49 22.20
C GLY A 49 0.01 -9.89 22.32
N THR A 50 0.94 -10.73 22.78
CA THR A 50 2.33 -10.35 23.15
C THR A 50 3.38 -10.84 22.16
N SER A 51 2.97 -11.42 21.03
CA SER A 51 3.89 -11.90 20.00
C SER A 51 4.62 -10.75 19.29
N GLU A 52 5.76 -11.07 18.68
CA GLU A 52 6.50 -10.14 17.83
C GLU A 52 5.63 -9.64 16.66
N VAL A 53 4.83 -10.53 16.08
CA VAL A 53 3.85 -10.19 15.04
C VAL A 53 2.85 -9.15 15.54
N ALA A 54 2.25 -9.34 16.73
CA ALA A 54 1.31 -8.37 17.29
C ALA A 54 2.01 -7.03 17.62
N ARG A 55 3.28 -7.07 18.04
CA ARG A 55 4.10 -5.88 18.24
C ARG A 55 4.33 -5.12 16.92
N ASN A 56 4.71 -5.82 15.86
CA ASN A 56 4.92 -5.27 14.53
C ASN A 56 3.66 -4.64 13.97
N VAL A 57 2.53 -5.35 14.04
CA VAL A 57 1.22 -4.85 13.64
C VAL A 57 0.87 -3.54 14.36
N ARG A 58 1.08 -3.47 15.69
CA ARG A 58 0.86 -2.23 16.43
C ARG A 58 1.79 -1.11 15.98
N GLN A 59 3.03 -1.41 15.60
CA GLN A 59 3.96 -0.42 15.08
C GLN A 59 3.53 0.09 13.71
N THR A 60 3.17 -0.81 12.79
CA THR A 60 2.63 -0.46 11.47
C THR A 60 1.41 0.44 11.59
N ASN A 61 0.42 0.08 12.42
CA ASN A 61 -0.76 0.91 12.63
C ASN A 61 -0.42 2.30 13.15
N ARG A 62 0.52 2.43 14.10
CA ARG A 62 0.96 3.75 14.56
C ARG A 62 1.59 4.58 13.44
N MET A 63 2.44 3.97 12.62
CA MET A 63 3.11 4.64 11.51
C MET A 63 2.13 5.11 10.43
N LEU A 64 1.15 4.27 10.09
CA LEU A 64 0.08 4.64 9.15
C LEU A 64 -0.78 5.78 9.70
N VAL A 65 -1.16 5.71 10.99
CA VAL A 65 -1.89 6.80 11.65
C VAL A 65 -1.09 8.10 11.66
N GLU A 66 0.22 8.05 11.95
CA GLU A 66 1.08 9.23 11.95
C GLU A 66 1.21 9.86 10.55
N LEU A 67 1.33 9.03 9.50
CA LEU A 67 1.32 9.50 8.11
C LEU A 67 0.01 10.21 7.76
N MET A 68 -1.13 9.64 8.16
CA MET A 68 -2.45 10.21 7.89
C MET A 68 -2.76 11.45 8.75
N SER A 69 -2.28 11.50 10.00
CA SER A 69 -2.61 12.57 10.96
C SER A 69 -2.10 13.94 10.52
N ASN A 70 -1.05 13.98 9.71
CA ASN A 70 -0.45 15.21 9.19
C ASN A 70 -0.99 15.60 7.80
N ALA A 71 -1.97 14.86 7.27
CA ALA A 71 -2.49 15.04 5.93
C ALA A 71 -3.99 15.39 5.92
N SER A 72 -4.40 16.23 4.97
CA SER A 72 -5.82 16.50 4.73
C SER A 72 -6.49 15.32 4.03
N HIS A 73 -7.82 15.27 4.09
CA HIS A 73 -8.60 14.25 3.38
C HIS A 73 -8.28 14.21 1.87
N GLU A 74 -8.14 15.39 1.24
CA GLU A 74 -7.75 15.51 -0.18
C GLU A 74 -6.37 14.92 -0.46
N GLN A 75 -5.43 15.04 0.49
CA GLN A 75 -4.09 14.44 0.37
C GLN A 75 -4.14 12.91 0.54
N ILE A 76 -5.00 12.39 1.42
CA ILE A 76 -5.18 10.95 1.58
C ILE A 76 -5.75 10.33 0.30
N VAL A 77 -6.74 10.98 -0.32
CA VAL A 77 -7.34 10.54 -1.60
C VAL A 77 -6.35 10.64 -2.76
N SER A 78 -5.56 11.71 -2.82
CA SER A 78 -4.54 11.91 -3.88
C SER A 78 -3.20 11.20 -3.64
N GLY A 79 -3.08 10.47 -2.53
CA GLY A 79 -1.90 9.74 -2.11
C GLY A 79 -0.93 10.56 -1.26
N LEU A 80 -0.47 9.96 -0.16
CA LEU A 80 0.48 10.55 0.77
C LEU A 80 1.92 10.36 0.30
N THR A 81 2.77 11.37 0.47
CA THR A 81 4.19 11.20 0.13
C THR A 81 4.88 10.34 1.18
N ILE A 82 5.60 9.30 0.76
CA ILE A 82 6.35 8.44 1.67
C ILE A 82 7.65 9.16 2.08
N PRO A 83 7.87 9.46 3.37
CA PRO A 83 9.11 10.08 3.80
C PRO A 83 10.29 9.13 3.56
N ASN A 84 11.34 9.63 2.93
CA ASN A 84 12.58 8.89 2.71
C ASN A 84 13.58 9.26 3.81
N TYR A 85 13.95 8.28 4.64
CA TYR A 85 14.88 8.46 5.76
C TYR A 85 16.36 8.19 5.37
N LEU A 86 16.62 7.68 4.16
CA LEU A 86 17.93 7.13 3.79
C LEU A 86 18.85 8.12 3.05
N THR A 87 18.35 9.24 2.52
CA THR A 87 19.16 10.19 1.75
C THR A 87 19.09 11.61 2.31
N SER A 88 20.21 12.08 2.91
CA SER A 88 20.44 13.49 3.26
C SER A 88 20.44 14.43 2.05
N ASP A 89 20.57 13.88 0.85
CA ASP A 89 20.40 14.60 -0.41
C ASP A 89 18.93 14.66 -0.80
N LYS A 90 18.41 15.89 -0.91
CA LYS A 90 17.07 16.27 -1.40
C LYS A 90 16.85 15.89 -2.89
N LYS A 91 17.08 14.64 -3.28
CA LYS A 91 16.95 14.15 -4.65
C LYS A 91 15.92 13.00 -4.68
N LYS A 92 14.65 13.38 -4.67
CA LYS A 92 13.74 13.43 -5.84
C LYS A 92 12.98 12.14 -6.20
N CYS A 93 13.09 11.09 -5.39
CA CYS A 93 12.32 9.88 -5.60
C CYS A 93 11.71 9.40 -4.28
N SER A 94 10.56 9.99 -3.94
CA SER A 94 9.67 9.47 -2.91
C SER A 94 8.39 9.02 -3.60
N GLY A 95 8.11 7.73 -3.57
CA GLY A 95 6.82 7.21 -3.98
C GLY A 95 5.67 7.75 -3.13
N LYS A 96 4.44 7.53 -3.60
CA LYS A 96 3.22 7.87 -2.86
C LYS A 96 2.53 6.63 -2.32
N LEU A 97 1.98 6.73 -1.12
CA LEU A 97 1.09 5.77 -0.50
C LEU A 97 -0.36 6.17 -0.81
N PHE A 98 -1.03 5.35 -1.59
CA PHE A 98 -2.45 5.44 -1.91
C PHE A 98 -3.24 4.49 -1.03
N PHE A 99 -4.37 4.97 -0.52
CA PHE A 99 -5.34 4.14 0.19
C PHE A 99 -6.50 3.82 -0.76
N GLN A 100 -7.11 2.65 -0.56
CA GLN A 100 -8.37 2.34 -1.23
C GLN A 100 -9.51 3.19 -0.67
N THR A 101 -9.82 4.30 -1.34
CA THR A 101 -10.90 5.21 -0.94
C THR A 101 -12.24 4.89 -1.59
N ASP A 102 -12.22 4.19 -2.73
CA ASP A 102 -13.42 3.79 -3.46
C ASP A 102 -13.67 2.28 -3.31
N GLU A 103 -14.94 1.90 -3.20
CA GLU A 103 -15.35 0.51 -3.39
C GLU A 103 -15.08 0.16 -4.86
N PHE A 104 -14.00 -0.58 -5.14
CA PHE A 104 -13.89 -1.20 -6.45
C PHE A 104 -15.02 -2.20 -6.57
N ASP A 105 -15.83 -2.05 -7.61
CA ASP A 105 -16.78 -3.09 -8.01
C ASP A 105 -16.02 -4.41 -8.00
N GLN A 106 -16.41 -5.25 -7.04
CA GLN A 106 -15.91 -6.60 -6.86
C GLN A 106 -16.21 -7.34 -8.17
N VAL A 107 -15.29 -7.32 -9.12
CA VAL A 107 -15.26 -8.28 -10.22
C VAL A 107 -14.79 -9.59 -9.60
N VAL A 108 -15.59 -10.11 -8.67
CA VAL A 108 -15.50 -11.45 -8.15
C VAL A 108 -16.14 -12.30 -9.23
N PRO A 109 -15.39 -13.11 -9.98
CA PRO A 109 -16.02 -14.24 -10.63
C PRO A 109 -16.68 -15.03 -9.50
N THR A 110 -18.00 -15.20 -9.57
CA THR A 110 -18.86 -15.73 -8.49
C THR A 110 -18.54 -17.19 -8.11
N THR A 111 -17.38 -17.72 -8.48
CA THR A 111 -17.02 -19.15 -8.44
C THR A 111 -15.54 -19.44 -8.22
N LEU A 112 -14.79 -18.64 -7.44
CA LEU A 112 -13.41 -19.02 -7.04
C LEU A 112 -13.36 -19.57 -5.61
N PRO A 113 -13.18 -20.90 -5.41
CA PRO A 113 -13.00 -21.48 -4.08
C PRO A 113 -11.60 -21.12 -3.56
N GLY A 114 -11.53 -20.38 -2.46
CA GLY A 114 -10.29 -19.89 -1.87
C GLY A 114 -10.54 -18.87 -0.76
N HIS A 115 -9.53 -18.62 0.08
CA HIS A 115 -9.62 -17.70 1.22
C HIS A 115 -10.04 -16.29 0.72
N LYS A 116 -10.98 -15.66 1.42
CA LYS A 116 -11.69 -14.44 1.02
C LYS A 116 -10.76 -13.26 0.67
N VAL A 117 -9.58 -13.27 1.28
CA VAL A 117 -8.53 -12.25 1.19
C VAL A 117 -7.79 -12.33 -0.15
N ASP A 118 -7.34 -13.53 -0.54
CA ASP A 118 -6.60 -13.75 -1.79
C ASP A 118 -7.42 -13.33 -3.01
N ASN A 119 -8.71 -13.65 -2.99
CA ASN A 119 -9.66 -13.27 -4.04
C ASN A 119 -9.85 -11.74 -4.12
N THR A 120 -9.77 -11.04 -2.99
CA THR A 120 -9.91 -9.58 -2.92
C THR A 120 -8.67 -8.88 -3.48
N ILE A 121 -7.47 -9.39 -3.18
CA ILE A 121 -6.20 -8.87 -3.73
C ILE A 121 -6.17 -9.07 -5.25
N LEU A 122 -6.58 -10.25 -5.75
CA LEU A 122 -6.66 -10.53 -7.18
C LEU A 122 -7.68 -9.64 -7.91
N ALA A 123 -8.86 -9.44 -7.30
CA ALA A 123 -9.90 -8.56 -7.86
C ALA A 123 -9.42 -7.10 -7.95
N THR A 124 -8.70 -6.63 -6.93
CA THR A 124 -8.13 -5.27 -6.89
C THR A 124 -7.06 -5.09 -7.97
N ALA A 125 -6.15 -6.05 -8.12
CA ALA A 125 -5.13 -6.02 -9.17
C ALA A 125 -5.74 -6.01 -10.58
N LEU A 126 -6.82 -6.80 -10.80
CA LEU A 126 -7.54 -6.83 -12.07
C LEU A 126 -8.30 -5.52 -12.35
N GLY A 127 -8.91 -4.92 -11.33
CA GLY A 127 -9.57 -3.61 -11.42
C GLY A 127 -8.60 -2.49 -11.80
N LEU A 128 -7.41 -2.47 -11.17
CA LEU A 128 -6.34 -1.52 -11.48
C LEU A 128 -5.82 -1.67 -12.92
N GLN A 129 -5.67 -2.91 -13.42
CA GLN A 129 -5.26 -3.16 -14.80
C GLN A 129 -6.27 -2.60 -15.82
N LYS A 130 -7.57 -2.72 -15.55
CA LYS A 130 -8.63 -2.21 -16.45
C LYS A 130 -8.75 -0.69 -16.41
N ASN A 131 -8.60 -0.07 -15.24
CA ASN A 131 -8.73 1.38 -15.07
C ASN A 131 -7.44 2.16 -15.40
N MET A 132 -6.28 1.50 -15.53
CA MET A 132 -5.03 2.12 -16.00
C MET A 132 -4.37 1.34 -17.17
N PRO A 133 -4.93 1.39 -18.40
CA PRO A 133 -4.34 0.70 -19.57
C PRO A 133 -3.04 1.34 -20.09
N ALA A 134 -2.60 2.50 -19.57
CA ALA A 134 -1.62 3.36 -20.24
C ALA A 134 -0.13 3.16 -19.86
N LYS A 135 0.26 2.11 -19.13
CA LYS A 135 1.69 1.86 -18.82
C LYS A 135 2.31 0.62 -19.50
N ASN A 136 1.53 -0.18 -20.22
CA ASN A 136 2.03 -1.33 -20.98
C ASN A 136 2.08 -1.04 -22.50
N LYS A 137 2.86 -0.03 -22.89
CA LYS A 137 3.47 0.07 -24.22
C LYS A 137 4.76 0.88 -24.14
#